data_AF-A0A955M8N6-F1
#
_entry.id   AF-A0A955M8N6-F1
#
_cell.length_a   1.000
_cell.length_b   1.000
_cell.length_c   1.000
_cell.angle_alpha   90.00
_cell.angle_beta   90.00
_cell.angle_gamma   90.00
#
_symmetry.space_group_name_H-M   'P 1'
#
loop_
_entity.id
_entity.type
_entity.pdbx_description
1 polymer ?
#
loop_
_entity_poly.entity_id
_entity_poly.type
_entity_poly.pdbx_seq_one_letter_code
_entity_poly.pdbx_strand_id
1 'polypeptide(L)'
;MRRFIFASLLLALCVCGLTGCDRRAEPEPEIPTTPAHEKLVTLLTDEYKLNAVTKAFENTLWIYVPLEQSFLKIAGSKDGPQKSDERKVSIALRYFDGEQAGSDFEFKYDIGEAVSYEESNGITTEFDEIYQSVSNKLNSAIARAYGNVERKVDSYEFIERIAGDRDFVDPVTDEKRDRLIQSNVILTQSKVPDFIIYVIADTDKGIEFQTTAYLQDIRRMYHYQDPGFSQEFVKRVITDQIGNKIIIGDKEGTHLNYRDLT
;
A
#
# COMPACT_ATOMS: atom_id res chain seq x y z
N MET A 1 -51.64 -16.88 -43.67
CA MET A 1 -50.65 -15.79 -43.52
C MET A 1 -50.61 -15.10 -42.15
N ARG A 2 -51.68 -15.06 -41.34
CA ARG A 2 -51.66 -14.39 -40.01
C ARG A 2 -50.87 -15.12 -38.89
N ARG A 3 -50.59 -16.42 -39.03
CA ARG A 3 -49.86 -17.21 -38.01
C ARG A 3 -48.33 -17.13 -38.09
N PHE A 4 -47.78 -16.71 -39.24
CA PHE A 4 -46.33 -16.54 -39.41
C PHE A 4 -45.79 -15.22 -38.86
N ILE A 5 -46.64 -14.19 -38.77
CA ILE A 5 -46.24 -12.86 -38.29
C ILE A 5 -46.04 -12.86 -36.76
N PHE A 6 -46.83 -13.64 -36.02
CA PHE A 6 -46.70 -13.73 -34.55
C PHE A 6 -45.47 -14.49 -34.08
N ALA A 7 -45.01 -15.51 -34.82
CA ALA A 7 -43.80 -16.26 -34.48
C ALA A 7 -42.53 -15.42 -34.69
N SER A 8 -42.52 -14.55 -35.71
CA SER A 8 -41.37 -13.69 -35.99
C SER A 8 -41.22 -12.54 -34.99
N LEU A 9 -42.33 -12.08 -34.38
CA LEU A 9 -42.30 -11.01 -33.39
C LEU A 9 -41.81 -11.49 -32.01
N LEU A 10 -42.11 -12.74 -31.65
CA LEU A 10 -41.63 -13.35 -30.39
C LEU A 10 -40.14 -13.70 -30.45
N LEU A 11 -39.63 -14.09 -31.63
CA LEU A 11 -38.20 -14.35 -31.82
C LEU A 11 -37.38 -13.05 -31.75
N ALA A 12 -37.92 -11.93 -32.24
CA ALA A 12 -37.26 -10.61 -32.14
C ALA A 12 -37.21 -10.09 -30.70
N LEU A 13 -38.23 -10.34 -29.87
CA LEU A 13 -38.22 -9.93 -28.46
C LEU A 13 -37.21 -10.72 -27.60
N CYS A 14 -36.96 -11.99 -27.93
CA CYS A 14 -35.96 -12.82 -27.23
C CYS A 14 -34.50 -12.41 -27.54
N VAL A 15 -34.23 -11.85 -28.73
CA VAL A 15 -32.86 -11.42 -29.09
C VAL A 15 -32.49 -10.08 -28.43
N CYS A 16 -33.47 -9.22 -28.11
CA CYS A 16 -33.21 -7.96 -27.41
C CYS A 16 -33.10 -8.10 -25.88
N GLY A 17 -33.46 -9.25 -25.30
CA GLY A 17 -33.37 -9.50 -23.85
C GLY A 17 -31.99 -9.94 -23.35
N LEU A 18 -31.02 -10.18 -24.24
CA LEU A 18 -29.68 -10.67 -23.89
C LEU A 18 -28.59 -9.59 -23.90
N THR A 19 -28.91 -8.33 -24.20
CA THR A 19 -28.01 -7.21 -23.88
C THR A 19 -28.17 -6.88 -22.40
N GLY A 20 -27.79 -7.84 -21.54
CA GLY A 20 -27.46 -7.56 -20.16
C GLY A 20 -26.46 -6.42 -20.19
N CYS A 21 -26.77 -5.34 -19.47
CA CYS A 21 -25.86 -4.23 -19.27
C CYS A 21 -24.63 -4.75 -18.53
N ASP A 22 -23.66 -5.27 -19.28
CA ASP A 22 -22.29 -5.44 -18.84
C ASP A 22 -21.73 -4.01 -18.74
N ARG A 23 -22.17 -3.28 -17.71
CA ARG A 23 -21.51 -2.06 -17.26
C ARG A 23 -20.15 -2.52 -16.75
N ARG A 24 -19.21 -2.77 -17.66
CA ARG A 24 -17.80 -2.62 -17.34
C ARG A 24 -17.70 -1.21 -16.77
N ALA A 25 -17.35 -1.12 -15.49
CA ALA A 25 -16.95 0.15 -14.92
C ALA A 25 -15.91 0.73 -15.89
N GLU A 26 -16.19 1.91 -16.42
CA GLU A 26 -15.21 2.59 -17.25
C GLU A 26 -13.93 2.70 -16.42
N PRO A 27 -12.77 2.35 -16.99
CA PRO A 27 -11.51 2.46 -16.25
C PRO A 27 -11.38 3.90 -15.78
N GLU A 28 -11.14 4.08 -14.49
CA GLU A 28 -10.99 5.41 -13.92
C GLU A 28 -9.83 6.15 -14.63
N PRO A 29 -9.99 7.45 -14.90
CA PRO A 29 -9.00 8.20 -15.66
C PRO A 29 -7.71 8.31 -14.84
N GLU A 30 -6.61 7.82 -15.41
CA GLU A 30 -5.28 8.03 -14.86
C GLU A 30 -4.92 9.52 -14.86
N ILE A 31 -4.25 9.99 -13.81
CA ILE A 31 -3.80 11.38 -13.72
C ILE A 31 -2.49 11.59 -14.51
N PRO A 32 -2.27 12.79 -15.06
CA PRO A 32 -1.00 13.14 -15.68
C PRO A 32 0.18 12.95 -14.71
N THR A 33 1.30 12.48 -15.23
CA THR A 33 2.52 12.22 -14.46
C THR A 33 3.02 13.50 -13.79
N THR A 34 3.23 13.44 -12.47
CA THR A 34 3.84 14.53 -11.69
C THR A 34 5.37 14.36 -11.61
N PRO A 35 6.14 15.42 -11.31
CA PRO A 35 7.60 15.30 -11.14
C PRO A 35 8.01 14.25 -10.10
N ALA A 36 7.23 14.10 -9.02
CA ALA A 36 7.46 13.07 -8.01
C ALA A 36 7.22 11.66 -8.57
N HIS A 37 6.20 11.48 -9.42
CA HIS A 37 5.95 10.22 -10.10
C HIS A 37 7.07 9.90 -11.10
N GLU A 38 7.51 10.86 -11.91
CA GLU A 38 8.64 10.67 -12.82
C GLU A 38 9.90 10.23 -12.07
N LYS A 39 10.21 10.92 -10.97
CA LYS A 39 11.30 10.55 -10.07
C LYS A 39 11.16 9.13 -9.54
N LEU A 40 9.95 8.73 -9.11
CA LEU A 40 9.71 7.35 -8.68
C LEU A 40 10.03 6.36 -9.79
N VAL A 41 9.49 6.57 -11.00
CA VAL A 41 9.70 5.67 -12.14
C VAL A 41 11.19 5.55 -12.44
N THR A 42 11.93 6.66 -12.51
CA THR A 42 13.39 6.65 -12.70
C THR A 42 14.11 5.87 -11.60
N LEU A 43 13.75 6.05 -10.32
CA LEU A 43 14.36 5.29 -9.23
C LEU A 43 14.12 3.78 -9.39
N LEU A 44 12.89 3.38 -9.74
CA LEU A 44 12.53 1.98 -9.92
C LEU A 44 13.26 1.36 -11.11
N THR A 45 13.25 2.00 -12.27
CA THR A 45 13.84 1.45 -13.51
C THR A 45 15.35 1.56 -13.55
N ASP A 46 15.90 2.73 -13.19
CA ASP A 46 17.28 3.07 -13.49
C ASP A 46 18.21 2.76 -12.33
N GLU A 47 17.78 3.04 -11.10
CA GLU A 47 18.62 2.81 -9.91
C GLU A 47 18.41 1.39 -9.37
N TYR A 48 17.16 1.00 -9.12
CA TYR A 48 16.84 -0.28 -8.48
C TYR A 48 16.68 -1.45 -9.46
N LYS A 49 16.63 -1.17 -10.77
CA LYS A 49 16.49 -2.15 -11.86
C LYS A 49 15.27 -3.06 -11.69
N LEU A 50 14.16 -2.48 -11.22
CA LEU A 50 12.88 -3.14 -11.07
C LEU A 50 12.05 -2.90 -12.34
N ASN A 51 11.49 -3.98 -12.89
CA ASN A 51 10.53 -3.90 -13.99
C ASN A 51 9.14 -3.56 -13.45
N ALA A 52 8.98 -2.36 -12.88
CA ALA A 52 7.74 -1.96 -12.23
C ALA A 52 6.77 -1.28 -13.23
N VAL A 53 5.49 -1.63 -13.13
CA VAL A 53 4.40 -0.97 -13.85
C VAL A 53 3.66 -0.07 -12.87
N THR A 54 3.52 1.21 -13.19
CA THR A 54 2.87 2.20 -12.30
C THR A 54 1.61 2.76 -12.93
N LYS A 55 0.55 2.95 -12.14
CA LYS A 55 -0.67 3.65 -12.55
C LYS A 55 -1.11 4.64 -11.48
N ALA A 56 -1.23 5.91 -11.84
CA ALA A 56 -1.59 6.97 -10.91
C ALA A 56 -3.04 7.42 -11.10
N PHE A 57 -3.75 7.54 -9.99
CA PHE A 57 -5.08 8.10 -9.87
C PHE A 57 -5.03 9.36 -8.99
N GLU A 58 -6.19 9.95 -8.71
CA GLU A 58 -6.28 11.20 -7.96
C GLU A 58 -5.75 11.05 -6.52
N ASN A 59 -6.14 10.00 -5.81
CA ASN A 59 -5.70 9.74 -4.44
C ASN A 59 -4.80 8.51 -4.31
N THR A 60 -4.64 7.69 -5.36
CA THR A 60 -3.99 6.39 -5.26
C THR A 60 -2.93 6.18 -6.32
N LEU A 61 -1.78 5.68 -5.90
CA LEU A 61 -0.74 5.20 -6.81
C LEU A 61 -0.60 3.70 -6.70
N TRP A 62 -0.77 3.01 -7.82
CA TRP A 62 -0.50 1.60 -7.98
C TRP A 62 0.90 1.35 -8.51
N ILE A 63 1.59 0.36 -7.94
CA ILE A 63 2.91 -0.10 -8.37
C ILE A 63 2.89 -1.63 -8.42
N TYR A 64 2.94 -2.20 -9.62
CA TYR A 64 3.01 -3.65 -9.84
C TYR A 64 4.45 -4.06 -10.14
N VAL A 65 4.98 -5.05 -9.42
CA VAL A 65 6.32 -5.60 -9.64
C VAL A 65 6.22 -7.10 -9.90
N PRO A 66 6.25 -7.53 -11.17
CA PRO A 66 6.34 -8.94 -11.53
C PRO A 66 7.75 -9.47 -11.26
N LEU A 67 7.80 -10.61 -10.59
CA LEU A 67 9.00 -11.40 -10.37
C LEU A 67 8.84 -12.73 -11.12
N GLU A 68 9.84 -13.06 -11.94
CA GLU A 68 9.92 -14.36 -12.62
C GLU A 68 10.50 -15.45 -11.71
N GLN A 69 11.06 -15.06 -10.56
CA GLN A 69 11.62 -15.96 -9.56
C GLN A 69 10.66 -16.08 -8.39
N SER A 70 10.43 -17.31 -7.94
CA SER A 70 9.56 -17.55 -6.82
C SER A 70 10.16 -17.05 -5.51
N PHE A 71 9.40 -16.23 -4.79
CA PHE A 71 9.84 -15.66 -3.53
C PHE A 71 9.18 -16.30 -2.30
N LEU A 72 8.27 -17.25 -2.50
CA LEU A 72 7.61 -17.98 -1.43
C LEU A 72 7.99 -19.45 -1.49
N LYS A 73 8.74 -19.92 -0.49
CA LYS A 73 9.06 -21.33 -0.33
C LYS A 73 8.14 -21.92 0.72
N ILE A 74 7.22 -22.76 0.25
CA ILE A 74 6.39 -23.59 1.13
C ILE A 74 7.05 -24.95 1.20
N ALA A 75 7.52 -25.33 2.38
CA ALA A 75 8.15 -26.62 2.62
C ALA A 75 7.48 -27.35 3.78
N GLY A 76 7.56 -28.68 3.78
CA GLY A 76 7.27 -29.46 4.97
C GLY A 76 8.35 -29.18 6.02
N SER A 77 7.93 -28.86 7.24
CA SER A 77 8.85 -28.75 8.36
C SER A 77 9.56 -30.10 8.57
N LYS A 78 10.83 -30.06 8.96
CA LYS A 78 11.63 -31.28 9.20
C LYS A 78 11.03 -32.18 10.28
N ASP A 79 10.30 -31.57 11.21
CA ASP A 79 9.71 -32.25 12.37
C ASP A 79 8.26 -32.70 12.13
N GLY A 80 7.71 -32.41 10.95
CA GLY A 80 6.32 -32.71 10.61
C GLY A 80 5.29 -31.92 11.45
N PRO A 81 3.99 -32.25 11.33
CA PRO A 81 2.98 -31.64 12.17
C PRO A 81 3.26 -31.95 13.64
N GLN A 82 3.39 -30.92 14.46
CA GLN A 82 3.58 -31.05 15.90
C GLN A 82 2.37 -30.50 16.63
N LYS A 83 1.81 -31.32 17.50
CA LYS A 83 0.82 -30.90 18.48
C LYS A 83 1.42 -31.18 19.84
N SER A 84 1.88 -30.14 20.51
CA SER A 84 2.48 -30.27 21.82
C SER A 84 1.39 -30.34 22.90
N ASP A 85 1.47 -31.36 23.76
CA ASP A 85 0.71 -31.40 25.01
C ASP A 85 1.35 -30.51 26.10
N GLU A 86 2.54 -29.96 25.84
CA GLU A 86 3.23 -29.09 26.78
C GLU A 86 2.59 -27.70 26.84
N ARG A 87 2.15 -27.35 28.04
CA ARG A 87 1.53 -26.07 28.37
C ARG A 87 2.59 -24.96 28.39
N LYS A 88 2.65 -24.10 27.36
CA LYS A 88 3.38 -22.84 27.44
C LYS A 88 2.51 -21.79 28.12
N VAL A 89 3.00 -21.27 29.24
CA VAL A 89 2.36 -20.17 29.98
C VAL A 89 3.13 -18.89 29.69
N SER A 90 2.47 -17.90 29.11
CA SER A 90 3.01 -16.56 28.92
C SER A 90 2.20 -15.55 29.70
N ILE A 91 2.83 -14.44 30.08
CA ILE A 91 2.13 -13.30 30.65
C ILE A 91 1.54 -12.51 29.47
N ALA A 92 0.21 -12.36 29.44
CA ALA A 92 -0.50 -11.62 28.42
C ALA A 92 -1.30 -10.47 29.02
N LEU A 93 -1.25 -9.33 28.35
CA LEU A 93 -2.14 -8.20 28.61
C LEU A 93 -3.49 -8.51 27.96
N ARG A 94 -4.49 -8.84 28.77
CA ARG A 94 -5.84 -9.20 28.30
C ARG A 94 -6.67 -7.98 28.00
N TYR A 95 -6.47 -6.95 28.81
CA TYR A 95 -7.21 -5.71 28.75
C TYR A 95 -6.28 -4.57 29.14
N PHE A 96 -6.34 -3.47 28.40
CA PHE A 96 -5.68 -2.21 28.72
C PHE A 96 -6.54 -1.09 28.18
N ASP A 97 -6.91 -0.18 29.07
CA ASP A 97 -7.79 0.93 28.79
C ASP A 97 -7.30 2.15 29.58
N GLY A 98 -7.44 3.32 28.98
CA GLY A 98 -6.91 4.56 29.51
C GLY A 98 -7.90 5.68 29.29
N GLU A 99 -8.34 6.31 30.38
CA GLU A 99 -9.26 7.44 30.34
C GLU A 99 -8.64 8.63 31.06
N GLN A 100 -8.89 9.83 30.53
CA GLN A 100 -8.50 11.07 31.18
C GLN A 100 -9.61 11.51 32.14
N ALA A 101 -9.29 11.57 33.43
CA ALA A 101 -10.19 12.02 34.48
C ALA A 101 -9.69 13.37 35.04
N GLY A 102 -10.04 14.46 34.35
CA GLY A 102 -9.61 15.81 34.72
C GLY A 102 -8.14 16.06 34.37
N SER A 103 -7.30 16.36 35.37
CA SER A 103 -5.84 16.52 35.21
C SER A 103 -5.08 15.19 35.23
N ASP A 104 -5.76 14.10 35.58
CA ASP A 104 -5.13 12.82 35.86
C ASP A 104 -5.46 11.81 34.76
N PHE A 105 -4.58 10.83 34.58
CA PHE A 105 -4.78 9.70 33.68
C PHE A 105 -5.06 8.45 34.52
N GLU A 106 -6.20 7.80 34.28
CA GLU A 106 -6.54 6.53 34.89
C GLU A 106 -6.31 5.41 33.87
N PHE A 107 -5.46 4.44 34.21
CA PHE A 107 -5.21 3.27 33.40
C PHE A 107 -5.78 2.03 34.09
N LYS A 108 -6.65 1.31 33.39
CA LYS A 108 -7.17 0.02 33.82
C LYS A 108 -6.53 -1.06 32.97
N TYR A 109 -5.94 -2.06 33.61
CA TYR A 109 -5.33 -3.16 32.88
C TYR A 109 -5.57 -4.49 33.59
N ASP A 110 -5.66 -5.55 32.80
CA ASP A 110 -5.69 -6.94 33.26
C ASP A 110 -4.52 -7.69 32.64
N ILE A 111 -3.61 -8.14 33.51
CA ILE A 111 -2.49 -8.99 33.13
C ILE A 111 -2.76 -10.37 33.71
N GLY A 112 -2.83 -11.36 32.83
CA GLY A 112 -3.09 -12.74 33.22
C GLY A 112 -2.21 -13.71 32.47
N GLU A 113 -2.23 -14.96 32.91
CA GLU A 113 -1.62 -16.06 32.18
C GLU A 113 -2.41 -16.32 30.89
N ALA A 114 -1.73 -16.31 29.76
CA ALA A 114 -2.19 -16.92 28.52
C ALA A 114 -1.58 -18.32 28.43
N VAL A 115 -2.43 -19.31 28.17
CA VAL A 115 -2.01 -20.68 27.93
C VAL A 115 -2.06 -20.91 26.44
N SER A 116 -0.91 -21.21 25.85
CA SER A 116 -0.81 -21.61 24.46
C SER A 116 -0.23 -23.02 24.38
N TYR A 117 -0.76 -23.81 23.45
CA TYR A 117 -0.16 -25.07 23.03
C TYR A 117 0.56 -24.81 21.72
N GLU A 118 1.77 -25.34 21.58
CA GLU A 118 2.53 -25.22 20.34
C GLU A 118 1.88 -26.17 19.32
N GLU A 119 1.13 -25.58 18.39
CA GLU A 119 0.47 -26.30 17.30
C GLU A 119 1.09 -25.83 15.98
N SER A 120 1.74 -26.77 15.29
CA SER A 120 2.31 -26.56 13.96
C SER A 120 1.70 -27.59 13.02
N ASN A 121 1.16 -27.12 11.90
CA ASN A 121 0.67 -28.00 10.83
C ASN A 121 1.83 -28.67 10.06
N GLY A 122 3.07 -28.49 10.50
CA GLY A 122 4.24 -29.06 9.87
C GLY A 122 4.58 -28.42 8.54
N ILE A 123 4.12 -27.19 8.31
CA ILE A 123 4.38 -26.40 7.10
C ILE A 123 5.20 -25.19 7.53
N THR A 124 6.37 -25.00 6.91
CA THR A 124 7.13 -23.75 7.02
C THR A 124 6.91 -22.92 5.78
N THR A 125 6.75 -21.61 5.98
CA THR A 125 6.68 -20.63 4.91
C THR A 125 7.87 -19.72 5.09
N GLU A 126 8.80 -19.76 4.13
CA GLU A 126 9.98 -18.91 4.13
C GLU A 126 9.88 -17.94 2.95
N PHE A 127 10.01 -16.66 3.26
CA PHE A 127 10.17 -15.62 2.25
C PHE A 127 11.62 -15.62 1.78
N ASP A 128 11.81 -15.66 0.47
CA ASP A 128 13.13 -15.51 -0.13
C ASP A 128 13.66 -14.08 0.09
N GLU A 129 14.98 -13.92 0.14
CA GLU A 129 15.67 -12.64 0.27
C GLU A 129 15.28 -11.66 -0.84
N ILE A 130 14.88 -12.20 -2.01
CA ILE A 130 14.40 -11.43 -3.15
C ILE A 130 13.17 -10.58 -2.78
N TYR A 131 12.19 -11.15 -2.06
CA TYR A 131 10.99 -10.41 -1.67
C TYR A 131 11.33 -9.23 -0.75
N GLN A 132 12.13 -9.49 0.27
CA GLN A 132 12.55 -8.46 1.23
C GLN A 132 13.37 -7.36 0.53
N SER A 133 14.27 -7.75 -0.37
CA SER A 133 15.06 -6.82 -1.18
C SER A 133 14.19 -5.91 -2.04
N VAL A 134 13.22 -6.49 -2.77
CA VAL A 134 12.29 -5.73 -3.62
C VAL A 134 11.40 -4.81 -2.79
N SER A 135 10.85 -5.31 -1.68
CA SER A 135 10.02 -4.50 -0.77
C SER A 135 10.80 -3.32 -0.18
N ASN A 136 12.04 -3.52 0.25
CA ASN A 136 12.89 -2.45 0.77
C ASN A 136 13.24 -1.40 -0.31
N LYS A 137 13.54 -1.85 -1.53
CA LYS A 137 13.79 -0.96 -2.68
C LYS A 137 12.56 -0.13 -3.03
N LEU A 138 11.37 -0.75 -3.06
CA LEU A 138 10.10 -0.06 -3.30
C LEU A 138 9.85 1.02 -2.25
N ASN A 139 9.89 0.66 -0.97
CA ASN A 139 9.67 1.61 0.12
C ASN A 139 10.70 2.76 0.10
N SER A 140 11.97 2.46 -0.20
CA SER A 140 13.01 3.47 -0.37
C SER A 140 12.76 4.39 -1.56
N ALA A 141 12.34 3.84 -2.70
CA ALA A 141 12.01 4.60 -3.90
C ALA A 141 10.83 5.55 -3.64
N ILE A 142 9.75 5.04 -3.03
CA ILE A 142 8.56 5.82 -2.68
C ILE A 142 8.94 6.95 -1.71
N ALA A 143 9.68 6.63 -0.64
CA ALA A 143 10.10 7.62 0.35
C ALA A 143 11.01 8.70 -0.25
N ARG A 144 11.89 8.35 -1.19
CA ARG A 144 12.75 9.33 -1.88
C ARG A 144 12.01 10.17 -2.91
N ALA A 145 11.03 9.58 -3.59
CA ALA A 145 10.22 10.27 -4.59
C ALA A 145 9.28 11.29 -3.94
N TYR A 146 8.58 10.87 -2.88
CA TYR A 146 7.51 11.65 -2.25
C TYR A 146 7.86 12.24 -0.87
N GLY A 147 9.03 11.92 -0.31
CA GLY A 147 9.44 12.38 1.04
C GLY A 147 9.47 13.89 1.19
N ASN A 148 9.98 14.58 0.16
CA ASN A 148 10.14 16.04 0.17
C ASN A 148 8.88 16.81 -0.21
N VAL A 149 7.76 16.15 -0.52
CA VAL A 149 6.53 16.83 -0.95
C VAL A 149 5.62 17.03 0.27
N GLU A 150 5.46 18.28 0.71
CA GLU A 150 4.65 18.66 1.88
C GLU A 150 3.34 19.32 1.47
N ARG A 151 2.27 19.08 2.22
CA ARG A 151 1.01 19.80 2.03
C ARG A 151 1.12 21.20 2.63
N LYS A 152 0.73 22.22 1.88
CA LYS A 152 0.70 23.59 2.36
C LYS A 152 -0.38 23.75 3.43
N VAL A 153 -0.03 24.41 4.54
CA VAL A 153 -0.83 24.48 5.79
C VAL A 153 -2.25 25.01 5.55
N ASP A 154 -2.43 25.91 4.57
CA ASP A 154 -3.71 26.57 4.28
C ASP A 154 -4.31 26.22 2.91
N SER A 155 -3.83 25.16 2.24
CA SER A 155 -4.39 24.75 0.95
C SER A 155 -4.35 23.24 0.70
N TYR A 156 -5.02 22.81 -0.36
CA TYR A 156 -4.91 21.45 -0.92
C TYR A 156 -3.70 21.31 -1.85
N GLU A 157 -2.81 22.31 -1.86
CA GLU A 157 -1.63 22.31 -2.71
C GLU A 157 -0.47 21.63 -1.97
N PHE A 158 0.35 20.89 -2.72
CA PHE A 158 1.60 20.36 -2.21
C PHE A 158 2.79 21.11 -2.78
N ILE A 159 3.85 21.22 -1.98
CA ILE A 159 5.09 21.95 -2.25
C ILE A 159 6.29 21.03 -2.04
N GLU A 160 7.30 21.11 -2.90
CA GLU A 160 8.55 20.36 -2.72
C GLU A 160 9.52 21.15 -1.83
N ARG A 161 10.03 20.51 -0.77
CA ARG A 161 11.07 21.05 0.10
C ARG A 161 12.44 20.82 -0.53
N ILE A 162 13.14 21.91 -0.87
CA ILE A 162 14.51 21.85 -1.38
C ILE A 162 15.47 21.83 -0.18
N ALA A 163 16.37 20.85 -0.14
CA ALA A 163 17.39 20.76 0.92
C ALA A 163 18.30 22.01 0.91
N GLY A 164 18.26 22.78 2.00
CA GLY A 164 18.97 24.06 2.12
C GLY A 164 18.44 24.97 3.25
N ASP A 165 17.27 24.67 3.81
CA ASP A 165 16.72 25.43 4.94
C ASP A 165 17.54 25.17 6.21
N ARG A 166 18.23 26.21 6.68
CA ARG A 166 18.86 26.26 8.01
C ARG A 166 17.78 26.13 9.08
N ASP A 167 18.00 25.27 10.06
CA ASP A 167 17.25 25.33 11.32
C ASP A 167 17.44 26.72 11.94
N PHE A 168 16.36 27.48 12.04
CA PHE A 168 16.41 28.82 12.62
C PHE A 168 16.41 28.69 14.14
N VAL A 169 17.39 29.33 14.77
CA VAL A 169 17.72 29.16 16.19
C VAL A 169 16.74 29.89 17.14
N ASP A 170 15.82 30.73 16.65
CA ASP A 170 14.92 31.52 17.49
C ASP A 170 13.50 31.69 16.88
N PRO A 171 12.40 31.31 17.59
CA PRO A 171 11.04 31.28 17.06
C PRO A 171 10.23 32.60 17.10
N VAL A 172 10.76 33.73 17.60
CA VAL A 172 9.90 34.88 17.99
C VAL A 172 9.95 36.11 17.05
N THR A 173 10.94 36.28 16.17
CA THR A 173 11.17 37.59 15.48
C THR A 173 10.60 37.71 14.04
N ASP A 174 9.57 36.92 13.72
CA ASP A 174 9.33 36.47 12.35
C ASP A 174 8.20 37.13 11.53
N GLU A 175 7.77 38.35 11.85
CA GLU A 175 6.87 39.10 10.94
C GLU A 175 7.54 39.47 9.59
N LYS A 176 8.88 39.41 9.51
CA LYS A 176 9.63 39.52 8.24
C LYS A 176 9.91 38.17 7.58
N ARG A 177 9.58 37.05 8.23
CA ARG A 177 9.85 35.67 7.77
C ARG A 177 8.92 35.26 6.64
N ASP A 178 7.64 35.59 6.71
CA ASP A 178 6.65 35.20 5.68
C ASP A 178 6.99 35.75 4.29
N ARG A 179 7.62 36.93 4.21
CA ARG A 179 8.05 37.52 2.92
C ARG A 179 9.38 36.99 2.39
N LEU A 180 10.26 36.47 3.26
CA LEU A 180 11.54 35.87 2.84
C LEU A 180 11.38 34.37 2.54
N ILE A 181 10.49 33.67 3.25
CA ILE A 181 10.06 32.30 2.94
C ILE A 181 9.42 32.22 1.54
N GLN A 182 8.75 33.28 1.08
CA GLN A 182 8.20 33.36 -0.27
C GLN A 182 9.25 33.44 -1.41
N SER A 183 10.54 33.58 -1.10
CA SER A 183 11.61 33.48 -2.11
C SER A 183 12.10 32.05 -2.36
N ASN A 184 11.62 31.08 -1.56
CA ASN A 184 11.73 29.67 -1.87
C ASN A 184 10.71 29.34 -2.97
N VAL A 185 11.13 29.58 -4.20
CA VAL A 185 10.82 28.80 -5.41
C VAL A 185 9.71 27.75 -5.16
N ILE A 186 8.46 28.22 -5.24
CA ILE A 186 7.25 27.38 -5.28
C ILE A 186 7.29 26.67 -6.64
N LEU A 187 8.04 25.57 -6.72
CA LEU A 187 8.04 24.74 -7.92
C LEU A 187 7.00 23.66 -7.74
N THR A 188 5.89 23.87 -8.46
CA THR A 188 4.86 22.89 -8.81
C THR A 188 3.91 22.51 -7.67
N GLN A 189 2.65 22.96 -7.78
CA GLN A 189 1.47 22.35 -7.15
C GLN A 189 1.39 20.88 -7.62
N SER A 190 2.11 19.97 -6.98
CA SER A 190 2.12 18.56 -7.36
C SER A 190 0.97 17.87 -6.66
N LYS A 191 -0.03 17.39 -7.39
CA LYS A 191 -1.03 16.48 -6.81
C LYS A 191 -0.33 15.18 -6.44
N VAL A 192 -0.30 14.83 -5.15
CA VAL A 192 0.29 13.57 -4.68
C VAL A 192 -0.80 12.61 -4.22
N PRO A 193 -0.62 11.29 -4.40
CA PRO A 193 -1.56 10.31 -3.91
C PRO A 193 -1.56 10.28 -2.37
N ASP A 194 -2.73 10.09 -1.79
CA ASP A 194 -2.88 9.79 -0.37
C ASP A 194 -2.50 8.33 -0.06
N PHE A 195 -2.81 7.41 -0.97
CA PHE A 195 -2.57 5.97 -0.80
C PHE A 195 -1.57 5.44 -1.81
N ILE A 196 -0.69 4.56 -1.34
CA ILE A 196 0.19 3.77 -2.18
C ILE A 196 -0.24 2.32 -2.08
N ILE A 197 -0.53 1.71 -3.22
CA ILE A 197 -0.75 0.28 -3.33
C ILE A 197 0.39 -0.29 -4.15
N TYR A 198 1.18 -1.20 -3.58
CA TYR A 198 2.17 -1.94 -4.35
C TYR A 198 1.94 -3.44 -4.26
N VAL A 199 2.14 -4.12 -5.39
CA VAL A 199 1.93 -5.55 -5.55
C VAL A 199 3.24 -6.16 -6.00
N ILE A 200 3.75 -7.13 -5.24
CA ILE A 200 4.89 -7.95 -5.63
C ILE A 200 4.35 -9.33 -6.00
N ALA A 201 4.45 -9.69 -7.28
CA ALA A 201 3.82 -10.89 -7.82
C ALA A 201 4.85 -11.90 -8.32
N ASP A 202 4.76 -13.14 -7.84
CA ASP A 202 5.44 -14.30 -8.36
C ASP A 202 4.65 -14.81 -9.56
N THR A 203 5.12 -14.41 -10.74
CA THR A 203 4.48 -14.75 -12.02
C THR A 203 4.78 -16.19 -12.47
N ASP A 204 5.65 -16.92 -11.76
CA ASP A 204 5.87 -18.36 -12.01
C ASP A 204 4.85 -19.22 -11.23
N LYS A 205 4.63 -18.90 -9.95
CA LYS A 205 3.71 -19.65 -9.08
C LYS A 205 2.29 -19.08 -9.02
N GLY A 206 2.09 -17.86 -9.50
CA GLY A 206 0.79 -17.17 -9.45
C GLY A 206 0.41 -16.77 -8.03
N ILE A 207 1.36 -16.22 -7.28
CA ILE A 207 1.18 -15.76 -5.90
C ILE A 207 1.59 -14.30 -5.82
N GLU A 208 0.86 -13.47 -5.09
CA GLU A 208 1.22 -12.08 -4.89
C GLU A 208 0.99 -11.60 -3.48
N PHE A 209 1.73 -10.55 -3.12
CA PHE A 209 1.54 -9.77 -1.91
C PHE A 209 1.17 -8.36 -2.32
N GLN A 210 -0.06 -7.97 -2.00
CA GLN A 210 -0.53 -6.61 -2.16
C GLN A 210 -0.37 -5.88 -0.83
N THR A 211 0.31 -4.74 -0.85
CA THR A 211 0.43 -3.85 0.30
C THR A 211 -0.28 -2.54 0.00
N THR A 212 -1.20 -2.15 0.87
CA THR A 212 -1.86 -0.84 0.86
C THR A 212 -1.40 -0.04 2.06
N ALA A 213 -0.89 1.16 1.81
CA ALA A 213 -0.35 2.03 2.85
C ALA A 213 -0.69 3.50 2.59
N TYR A 214 -0.88 4.25 3.66
CA TYR A 214 -1.04 5.70 3.59
C TYR A 214 0.31 6.36 3.34
N LEU A 215 0.38 7.30 2.39
CA LEU A 215 1.64 7.94 2.00
C LEU A 215 2.31 8.66 3.19
N GLN A 216 1.53 9.32 4.05
CA GLN A 216 2.11 9.98 5.22
C GLN A 216 2.74 9.00 6.20
N ASP A 217 2.16 7.81 6.34
CA ASP A 217 2.72 6.77 7.20
C ASP A 217 4.04 6.25 6.62
N ILE A 218 4.13 6.06 5.29
CA ILE A 218 5.41 5.74 4.62
C ILE A 218 6.44 6.85 4.85
N ARG A 219 6.05 8.11 4.71
CA ARG A 219 6.96 9.26 4.96
C ARG A 219 7.45 9.29 6.41
N ARG A 220 6.54 9.11 7.37
CA ARG A 220 6.87 9.07 8.80
C ARG A 220 7.85 7.95 9.15
N MET A 221 7.63 6.77 8.57
CA MET A 221 8.51 5.62 8.76
C MET A 221 9.88 5.80 8.09
N TYR A 222 9.91 6.07 6.78
CA TYR A 222 11.12 5.91 5.98
C TYR A 222 11.86 7.22 5.69
N HIS A 223 11.14 8.35 5.67
CA HIS A 223 11.74 9.67 5.41
C HIS A 223 12.08 10.39 6.72
N TYR A 224 11.13 10.47 7.64
CA TYR A 224 11.32 11.16 8.93
C TYR A 224 11.96 10.28 10.01
N GLN A 225 11.99 8.96 9.82
CA GLN A 225 12.59 7.98 10.74
C GLN A 225 12.08 8.16 12.19
N ASP A 226 10.77 8.35 12.34
CA ASP A 226 10.16 8.66 13.64
C ASP A 226 10.38 7.52 14.66
N PRO A 227 11.13 7.78 15.76
CA PRO A 227 11.40 6.78 16.78
C PRO A 227 10.11 6.22 17.40
N GLY A 228 9.89 4.92 17.26
CA GLY A 228 8.74 4.23 17.86
C GLY A 228 7.50 4.15 16.98
N PHE A 229 7.47 4.82 15.82
CA PHE A 229 6.37 4.69 14.87
C PHE A 229 6.33 3.30 14.19
N SER A 230 7.42 2.54 14.23
CA SER A 230 7.52 1.29 13.50
C SER A 230 6.47 0.24 13.88
N GLN A 231 6.13 0.13 15.16
CA GLN A 231 5.08 -0.78 15.62
C GLN A 231 3.68 -0.32 15.23
N GLU A 232 3.48 0.99 15.15
CA GLU A 232 2.21 1.59 14.73
C GLU A 232 2.02 1.43 13.22
N PHE A 233 3.06 1.68 12.43
CA PHE A 233 3.07 1.51 10.98
C PHE A 233 2.63 0.11 10.55
N VAL A 234 3.22 -0.94 11.17
CA VAL A 234 2.88 -2.33 10.85
C VAL A 234 1.39 -2.64 11.13
N LYS A 235 0.74 -1.92 12.05
CA LYS A 235 -0.70 -2.07 12.33
C LYS A 235 -1.59 -1.27 11.38
N ARG A 236 -1.03 -0.26 10.71
CA ARG A 236 -1.75 0.65 9.79
C ARG A 236 -1.64 0.23 8.32
N VAL A 237 -0.59 -0.51 7.98
CA VAL A 237 -0.43 -1.11 6.65
C VAL A 237 -1.33 -2.34 6.52
N ILE A 238 -2.01 -2.45 5.39
CA ILE A 238 -2.81 -3.62 5.03
C ILE A 238 -2.00 -4.45 4.04
N THR A 239 -1.78 -5.73 4.35
CA THR A 239 -1.10 -6.66 3.46
C THR A 239 -1.99 -7.86 3.20
N ASP A 240 -2.31 -8.08 1.92
CA ASP A 240 -3.08 -9.23 1.45
C ASP A 240 -2.17 -10.18 0.67
N GLN A 241 -2.35 -11.48 0.90
CA GLN A 241 -1.69 -12.53 0.11
C GLN A 241 -2.74 -13.21 -0.77
N ILE A 242 -2.52 -13.18 -2.08
CA ILE A 242 -3.46 -13.73 -3.07
C ILE A 242 -2.74 -14.78 -3.90
N GLY A 243 -3.39 -15.92 -4.14
CA GLY A 243 -2.92 -16.96 -5.05
C GLY A 243 -3.93 -17.18 -6.16
N ASN A 244 -3.54 -16.98 -7.41
CA ASN A 244 -4.43 -17.14 -8.57
C ASN A 244 -3.65 -17.48 -9.85
N LYS A 245 -4.20 -18.39 -10.65
CA LYS A 245 -3.62 -18.78 -11.95
C LYS A 245 -3.54 -17.64 -12.96
N ILE A 246 -4.41 -16.63 -12.84
CA ILE A 246 -4.38 -15.46 -13.74
C ILE A 246 -3.09 -14.63 -13.61
N ILE A 247 -2.39 -14.74 -12.48
CA ILE A 247 -1.12 -14.05 -12.20
C ILE A 247 0.03 -14.70 -12.97
N ILE A 248 -0.10 -15.98 -13.35
CA ILE A 248 0.97 -16.73 -14.02
C ILE A 248 1.28 -16.10 -15.37
N GLY A 249 2.52 -15.64 -15.55
CA GLY A 249 3.00 -14.95 -16.74
C GLY A 249 2.51 -13.51 -16.90
N ASP A 250 1.77 -12.94 -15.93
CA ASP A 250 1.29 -11.56 -16.03
C ASP A 250 2.41 -10.56 -15.70
N LYS A 251 3.02 -9.99 -16.74
CA LYS A 251 4.09 -9.00 -16.61
C LYS A 251 3.60 -7.57 -16.45
N GLU A 252 2.33 -7.32 -16.74
CA GLU A 252 1.78 -5.96 -16.81
C GLU A 252 0.75 -5.67 -15.72
N GLY A 253 0.40 -6.68 -14.91
CA GLY A 253 -0.59 -6.57 -13.83
C GLY A 253 -2.01 -6.45 -14.38
N THR A 254 -2.28 -7.02 -15.56
CA THR A 254 -3.59 -6.96 -16.22
C THR A 254 -4.73 -7.56 -15.40
N HIS A 255 -4.43 -8.49 -14.48
CA HIS A 255 -5.42 -9.08 -13.59
C HIS A 255 -5.85 -8.14 -12.45
N LEU A 256 -5.08 -7.08 -12.17
CA LEU A 256 -5.38 -6.14 -11.11
C LEU A 256 -6.55 -5.23 -11.50
N ASN A 257 -7.49 -5.07 -10.57
CA ASN A 257 -8.56 -4.11 -10.71
C ASN A 257 -8.09 -2.73 -10.21
N TYR A 258 -7.29 -2.07 -11.04
CA TYR A 258 -6.79 -0.72 -10.76
C TYR A 258 -7.95 0.25 -10.57
N ARG A 259 -7.93 0.95 -9.43
CA ARG A 259 -8.93 1.94 -9.02
C ARG A 259 -8.36 2.90 -8.00
N ASP A 260 -8.98 4.05 -7.88
CA ASP A 260 -8.73 5.01 -6.83
C ASP A 260 -9.41 4.58 -5.52
N LEU A 261 -8.73 4.83 -4.40
CA LEU A 261 -9.27 4.76 -3.06
C LEU A 261 -9.79 6.15 -2.67
N THR A 262 -11.04 6.23 -2.22
CA THR A 262 -11.71 7.47 -1.79
C THR A 262 -12.08 7.42 -0.33
#